data_AF-A0A172ME29-F1
#
_entry.id   AF-A0A172ME29-F1
#
_cell.length_a   1.000
_cell.length_b   1.000
_cell.length_c   1.000
_cell.angle_alpha   90.00
_cell.angle_beta   90.00
_cell.angle_gamma   90.00
#
_symmetry.space_group_name_H-M   'P 1'
#
loop_
_entity.id
_entity.type
_entity.pdbx_description
1 polymer ?
#
loop_
_entity_poly.entity_id
_entity_poly.type
_entity_poly.pdbx_seq_one_letter_code
_entity_poly.pdbx_strand_id
1 'polypeptide(L)'
;LINGGKENETCLRKYQKRCMQDLHQKLSFGPRYGSLSELQSGEQFLETIEKERKTATIIVHIYEDGIKGCELLNSSLTSLAEEYSMVRFCKIKASNTGAGDRFSSDVLPTLLVYRGGELVSNFV
;
A
#
# COMPACT_ATOMS: atom_id res chain seq x y z
N LEU A 1 -28.86 32.00 32.74
CA LEU A 1 -29.09 30.88 31.78
C LEU A 1 -28.02 30.83 30.69
N ILE A 2 -26.72 30.99 31.03
CA ILE A 2 -25.61 31.08 30.06
C ILE A 2 -24.85 29.72 29.91
N ASN A 3 -25.21 28.69 30.69
CA ASN A 3 -24.50 27.39 30.69
C ASN A 3 -24.89 26.44 29.53
N GLY A 4 -26.11 26.53 28.97
CA GLY A 4 -26.58 25.56 27.97
C GLY A 4 -25.84 25.59 26.63
N GLY A 5 -25.31 26.75 26.22
CA GLY A 5 -24.56 26.89 24.95
C GLY A 5 -23.13 26.35 25.01
N LYS A 6 -22.42 26.55 26.12
CA LYS A 6 -21.03 26.08 26.31
C LYS A 6 -20.95 24.57 26.52
N GLU A 7 -21.92 23.98 27.21
CA GLU A 7 -21.99 22.53 27.42
C GLU A 7 -22.25 21.78 26.10
N ASN A 8 -23.08 22.34 25.22
CA ASN A 8 -23.34 21.78 23.89
C ASN A 8 -22.09 21.80 22.98
N GLU A 9 -21.36 22.92 22.93
CA GLU A 9 -20.14 23.00 22.11
C GLU A 9 -19.05 22.03 22.62
N THR A 10 -18.93 21.89 23.94
CA THR A 10 -18.00 20.94 24.56
C THR A 10 -18.39 19.49 24.26
N CYS A 11 -19.70 19.18 24.24
CA CYS A 11 -20.22 17.87 23.89
C CYS A 11 -19.95 17.53 22.40
N LEU A 12 -20.22 18.46 21.47
CA LEU A 12 -19.94 18.27 20.05
C LEU A 12 -18.44 18.02 19.79
N ARG A 13 -17.54 18.80 20.40
CA ARG A 13 -16.09 18.60 20.24
C ARG A 13 -15.64 17.23 20.77
N LYS A 14 -16.20 16.77 21.89
CA LYS A 14 -15.93 15.43 22.43
C LYS A 14 -16.40 14.34 21.48
N TYR A 15 -17.60 14.48 20.91
CA TYR A 15 -18.14 13.52 19.92
C TYR A 15 -17.28 13.47 18.65
N GLN A 16 -16.90 14.62 18.08
CA GLN A 16 -16.03 14.70 16.92
C GLN A 16 -14.68 14.02 17.17
N LYS A 17 -14.05 14.31 18.32
CA LYS A 17 -12.79 13.66 18.73
C LYS A 17 -12.95 12.14 18.83
N ARG A 18 -14.05 11.68 19.43
CA ARG A 18 -14.35 10.26 19.57
C ARG A 18 -14.50 9.58 18.21
N CYS A 19 -15.23 10.17 17.27
CA CYS A 19 -15.38 9.63 15.93
C CYS A 19 -14.04 9.46 15.20
N MET A 20 -13.15 10.46 15.28
CA MET A 20 -11.81 10.36 14.69
C MET A 20 -10.97 9.27 15.35
N GLN A 21 -11.04 9.16 16.68
CA GLN A 21 -10.32 8.12 17.43
C GLN A 21 -10.82 6.72 17.09
N ASP A 22 -12.14 6.52 17.06
CA ASP A 22 -12.75 5.23 16.75
C ASP A 22 -12.42 4.80 15.31
N LEU A 23 -12.40 5.74 14.35
CA LEU A 23 -11.99 5.46 12.97
C LEU A 23 -10.51 5.10 12.89
N HIS A 24 -9.64 5.88 13.53
CA HIS A 24 -8.20 5.60 13.57
C HIS A 24 -7.94 4.22 14.18
N GLN A 25 -8.62 3.90 15.28
CA GLN A 25 -8.47 2.62 15.96
C GLN A 25 -8.90 1.45 15.07
N LYS A 26 -10.03 1.56 14.36
CA LYS A 26 -10.49 0.54 13.41
C LYS A 26 -9.52 0.33 12.24
N LEU A 27 -8.83 1.38 11.81
CA LEU A 27 -7.90 1.35 10.69
C LEU A 27 -6.46 0.97 11.08
N SER A 28 -6.09 1.08 12.36
CA SER A 28 -4.72 0.82 12.86
C SER A 28 -4.47 -0.64 13.23
N PHE A 29 -5.47 -1.52 13.11
CA PHE A 29 -5.30 -2.96 13.29
C PHE A 29 -5.07 -3.66 11.95
N GLY A 30 -3.90 -4.26 11.78
CA GLY A 30 -3.56 -5.03 10.58
C GLY A 30 -2.24 -5.77 10.73
N PRO A 31 -1.96 -6.74 9.84
CA PRO A 31 -0.63 -7.31 9.70
C PRO A 31 0.39 -6.20 9.50
N ARG A 32 1.59 -6.39 10.07
CA ARG A 32 2.73 -5.51 9.86
C ARG A 32 3.75 -6.24 9.01
N TYR A 33 4.12 -5.66 7.87
CA TYR A 33 5.09 -6.24 6.94
C TYR A 33 6.50 -5.69 7.21
N GLY A 34 6.65 -4.35 7.16
CA GLY A 34 7.88 -3.68 7.57
C GLY A 34 9.07 -3.84 6.63
N SER A 35 8.91 -4.48 5.46
CA SER A 35 9.99 -4.72 4.50
C SER A 35 9.49 -4.89 3.07
N LEU A 36 10.38 -4.66 2.10
CA LEU A 36 10.12 -4.88 0.67
C LEU A 36 10.40 -6.35 0.32
N SER A 37 9.36 -7.09 -0.07
CA SER A 37 9.46 -8.53 -0.39
C SER A 37 9.64 -8.78 -1.89
N GLU A 38 10.54 -9.67 -2.27
CA GLU A 38 10.74 -10.11 -3.67
C GLU A 38 9.79 -11.26 -4.02
N LEU A 39 9.01 -11.11 -5.10
CA LEU A 39 8.16 -12.14 -5.66
C LEU A 39 8.88 -12.86 -6.81
N GLN A 40 8.88 -14.19 -6.77
CA GLN A 40 9.64 -15.00 -7.73
C GLN A 40 8.84 -15.41 -8.96
N SER A 41 7.51 -15.27 -8.95
CA SER A 41 6.65 -15.69 -10.05
C SER A 41 5.33 -14.91 -10.10
N GLY A 42 4.69 -14.93 -11.27
CA GLY A 42 3.32 -14.43 -11.46
C GLY A 42 2.30 -15.13 -10.55
N GLU A 43 2.52 -16.40 -10.20
CA GLU A 43 1.68 -17.12 -9.22
C GLU A 43 1.80 -16.51 -7.82
N GLN A 44 3.02 -16.26 -7.34
CA GLN A 44 3.21 -15.58 -6.04
C GLN A 44 2.64 -14.16 -6.04
N PHE A 45 2.70 -13.47 -7.17
CA PHE A 45 2.06 -12.16 -7.35
C PHE A 45 0.54 -12.23 -7.19
N LEU A 46 -0.12 -13.16 -7.89
CA LEU A 46 -1.57 -13.36 -7.80
C LEU A 46 -1.99 -13.79 -6.39
N GLU A 47 -1.29 -14.77 -5.82
CA GLU A 47 -1.54 -15.26 -4.47
C GLU A 47 -1.43 -14.15 -3.43
N THR A 48 -0.43 -13.28 -3.57
CA THR A 48 -0.23 -12.12 -2.70
C THR A 48 -1.41 -11.17 -2.73
N ILE A 49 -2.04 -10.96 -3.90
CA ILE A 49 -3.19 -10.07 -4.03
C ILE A 49 -4.47 -10.72 -3.51
N GLU A 50 -4.70 -11.99 -3.85
CA GLU A 50 -5.95 -12.70 -3.56
C GLU A 50 -6.09 -13.08 -2.08
N LYS A 51 -5.00 -13.49 -1.44
CA LYS A 51 -5.02 -13.95 -0.04
C LYS A 51 -4.89 -12.82 0.98
N GLU A 52 -4.66 -11.60 0.52
CA GLU A 52 -4.45 -10.48 1.41
C GLU A 52 -5.77 -9.95 2.01
N ARG A 53 -5.66 -9.34 3.19
CA ARG A 53 -6.81 -8.68 3.82
C ARG A 53 -7.33 -7.57 2.93
N LYS A 54 -8.65 -7.51 2.74
CA LYS A 54 -9.29 -6.49 1.89
C LYS A 54 -8.99 -5.05 2.29
N THR A 55 -8.67 -4.81 3.55
CA THR A 55 -8.32 -3.48 4.07
C THR A 55 -6.88 -3.07 3.80
N ALA A 56 -5.98 -4.04 3.60
CA ALA A 56 -4.56 -3.81 3.36
C ALA A 56 -4.33 -3.29 1.94
N THR A 57 -3.34 -2.41 1.82
CA THR A 57 -2.87 -1.89 0.54
C THR A 57 -1.62 -2.65 0.16
N ILE A 58 -1.53 -3.10 -1.10
CA ILE A 58 -0.36 -3.76 -1.64
C ILE A 58 0.22 -2.86 -2.73
N ILE A 59 1.49 -2.55 -2.62
CA ILE A 59 2.25 -1.81 -3.62
C ILE A 59 3.23 -2.78 -4.25
N VAL A 60 3.13 -2.97 -5.56
CA VAL A 60 4.00 -3.86 -6.32
C VAL A 60 4.82 -3.06 -7.32
N HIS A 61 6.14 -3.08 -7.16
CA HIS A 61 7.08 -2.56 -8.14
C HIS A 61 7.45 -3.65 -9.15
N ILE A 62 7.05 -3.46 -10.40
CA ILE A 62 7.52 -4.28 -11.52
C ILE A 62 8.78 -3.61 -12.07
N TYR A 63 9.88 -4.35 -12.13
CA TYR A 63 11.21 -3.80 -12.40
C TYR A 63 12.03 -4.74 -13.27
N GLU A 64 13.17 -4.28 -13.77
CA GLU A 64 14.19 -5.18 -14.33
C GLU A 64 15.58 -4.62 -14.04
N ASP A 65 16.57 -5.49 -13.91
CA ASP A 65 17.95 -5.07 -13.63
C ASP A 65 18.51 -4.25 -14.80
N GLY A 66 19.27 -3.20 -14.49
CA GLY A 66 19.86 -2.32 -15.50
C GLY A 66 18.90 -1.30 -16.12
N ILE A 67 17.60 -1.34 -15.81
CA ILE A 67 16.65 -0.29 -16.20
C ILE A 67 16.80 0.91 -15.26
N LYS A 68 17.00 2.09 -15.85
CA LYS A 68 17.18 3.35 -15.12
C LYS A 68 16.00 3.60 -14.18
N GLY A 69 16.31 3.93 -12.92
CA GLY A 69 15.31 4.27 -11.91
C GLY A 69 14.79 3.09 -11.08
N CYS A 70 14.90 1.84 -11.56
CA CYS A 70 14.46 0.66 -10.80
C CYS A 70 15.22 0.52 -9.47
N GLU A 71 16.55 0.66 -9.47
CA GLU A 71 17.35 0.57 -8.25
C GLU A 71 16.99 1.67 -7.23
N LEU A 72 16.80 2.91 -7.71
CA LEU A 72 16.43 4.05 -6.87
C LEU A 72 15.04 3.87 -6.26
N LEU A 73 14.08 3.37 -7.04
CA LEU A 73 12.74 3.10 -6.57
C LEU A 73 12.74 1.94 -5.56
N ASN A 74 13.52 0.89 -5.80
CA ASN A 74 13.72 -0.20 -4.83
C ASN A 74 14.25 0.31 -3.48
N SER A 75 15.27 1.16 -3.48
CA SER A 75 15.79 1.77 -2.23
C SER A 75 14.72 2.62 -1.53
N SER A 76 13.99 3.44 -2.29
CA SER A 76 12.93 4.30 -1.73
C SER A 76 11.79 3.46 -1.12
N LEU A 77 11.35 2.41 -1.81
CA LEU A 77 10.32 1.50 -1.32
C LEU A 77 10.78 0.68 -0.11
N THR A 78 12.07 0.39 -0.01
CA THR A 78 12.64 -0.28 1.18
C THR A 78 12.47 0.61 2.42
N SER A 79 12.83 1.89 2.33
CA SER A 79 12.61 2.85 3.42
C SER A 79 11.13 3.07 3.73
N LEU A 80 10.27 3.16 2.69
CA LEU A 80 8.83 3.30 2.89
C LEU A 80 8.20 2.06 3.54
N ALA A 81 8.71 0.86 3.27
CA ALA A 81 8.19 -0.35 3.88
C ALA A 81 8.43 -0.39 5.39
N GLU A 82 9.54 0.15 5.85
CA GLU A 82 9.87 0.28 7.28
C GLU A 82 8.94 1.31 7.97
N GLU A 83 8.70 2.45 7.32
CA GLU A 83 7.86 3.53 7.85
C GLU A 83 6.37 3.16 7.85
N TYR A 84 5.87 2.57 6.75
CA TYR A 84 4.47 2.24 6.53
C TYR A 84 4.20 0.75 6.68
N SER A 85 4.50 0.20 7.87
CA SER A 85 4.38 -1.24 8.14
C SER A 85 3.00 -1.87 7.85
N MET A 86 1.92 -1.08 7.74
CA MET A 86 0.57 -1.56 7.39
C MET A 86 0.33 -1.76 5.89
N VAL A 87 1.26 -1.28 5.05
CA VAL A 87 1.24 -1.44 3.60
C VAL A 87 2.19 -2.58 3.24
N ARG A 88 1.74 -3.47 2.35
CA ARG A 88 2.56 -4.56 1.85
C ARG A 88 3.33 -4.06 0.63
N PHE A 89 4.65 -3.99 0.75
CA PHE A 89 5.52 -3.63 -0.36
C PHE A 89 6.11 -4.89 -0.98
N CYS A 90 5.96 -5.02 -2.29
CA CYS A 90 6.51 -6.11 -3.06
C CYS A 90 7.25 -5.58 -4.29
N LYS A 91 8.22 -6.35 -4.76
CA LYS A 91 8.84 -6.15 -6.06
C LYS A 91 8.88 -7.47 -6.83
N ILE A 92 8.85 -7.37 -8.15
CA ILE A 92 8.91 -8.52 -9.05
C ILE A 92 9.63 -8.10 -10.32
N LYS A 93 10.52 -8.96 -10.82
CA LYS A 93 11.11 -8.75 -12.14
C LYS A 93 10.04 -8.87 -13.23
N ALA A 94 10.07 -8.01 -14.24
CA ALA A 94 9.18 -8.05 -15.39
C ALA A 94 9.19 -9.45 -16.05
N SER A 95 10.38 -10.04 -16.17
CA SER A 95 10.61 -11.41 -16.63
C SER A 95 9.91 -12.50 -15.78
N ASN A 96 9.69 -12.25 -14.49
CA ASN A 96 9.05 -13.21 -13.57
C ASN A 96 7.53 -13.05 -13.49
N THR A 97 6.94 -12.01 -14.09
CA THR A 97 5.49 -11.76 -14.03
C THR A 97 4.65 -12.78 -14.81
N GLY A 98 5.25 -13.49 -15.77
CA GLY A 98 4.52 -14.28 -16.77
C GLY A 98 3.86 -13.43 -17.86
N ALA A 99 4.12 -12.12 -17.87
CA ALA A 99 3.57 -11.15 -18.82
C ALA A 99 4.67 -10.25 -19.41
N GLY A 100 5.86 -10.81 -19.68
CA GLY A 100 7.05 -10.06 -20.14
C GLY A 100 6.78 -9.13 -21.33
N ASP A 101 5.97 -9.56 -22.30
CA ASP A 101 5.62 -8.74 -23.47
C ASP A 101 4.80 -7.49 -23.13
N ARG A 102 4.16 -7.44 -21.96
CA ARG A 102 3.37 -6.29 -21.47
C ARG A 102 4.20 -5.33 -20.63
N PHE A 103 5.34 -5.78 -20.12
CA PHE A 103 6.26 -4.99 -19.29
C PHE A 103 7.61 -4.84 -19.99
N SER A 104 7.59 -4.18 -21.16
CA SER A 104 8.79 -3.82 -21.89
C SER A 104 9.62 -2.77 -21.11
N SER A 105 10.86 -2.55 -21.52
CA SER A 105 11.74 -1.54 -20.91
C SER A 105 11.13 -0.13 -20.91
N ASP A 106 10.25 0.19 -21.86
CA ASP A 106 9.68 1.53 -22.03
C ASP A 106 8.62 1.87 -20.99
N VAL A 107 8.06 0.87 -20.32
CA VAL A 107 7.05 1.03 -19.27
C VAL A 107 7.61 0.80 -17.87
N LEU A 108 8.90 0.47 -17.77
CA LEU A 108 9.58 0.21 -16.50
C LEU A 108 10.34 1.47 -16.03
N PRO A 109 10.39 1.72 -14.71
CA PRO A 109 9.73 0.98 -13.63
C PRO A 109 8.21 1.21 -13.58
N THR A 110 7.41 0.15 -13.44
CA THR A 110 5.95 0.26 -13.21
C THR A 110 5.63 0.08 -11.73
N LEU A 111 4.71 0.88 -11.19
CA LEU A 111 4.18 0.73 -9.84
C LEU A 111 2.68 0.43 -9.87
N LEU A 112 2.29 -0.71 -9.33
CA LEU A 112 0.89 -1.12 -9.20
C LEU A 112 0.44 -0.99 -7.74
N VAL A 113 -0.78 -0.50 -7.55
CA VAL A 113 -1.40 -0.39 -6.22
C VAL A 113 -2.68 -1.19 -6.20
N TYR A 114 -2.77 -2.16 -5.30
CA TYR A 114 -3.94 -3.00 -5.08
C TYR A 114 -4.55 -2.78 -3.71
N ARG A 115 -5.87 -2.91 -3.63
CA ARG A 115 -6.62 -2.94 -2.37
C ARG A 115 -7.89 -3.76 -2.56
N GLY A 116 -8.19 -4.66 -1.63
CA GLY A 116 -9.43 -5.46 -1.74
C GLY A 116 -9.44 -6.48 -2.88
N GLY A 117 -8.28 -6.80 -3.47
CA GLY A 117 -8.17 -7.61 -4.68
C GLY A 117 -8.31 -6.81 -5.99
N GLU A 118 -8.59 -5.51 -5.90
CA GLU A 118 -8.79 -4.64 -7.06
C GLU A 118 -7.55 -3.78 -7.32
N LEU A 119 -7.27 -3.52 -8.60
CA LEU A 119 -6.24 -2.57 -9.03
C LEU A 119 -6.77 -1.15 -8.83
N VAL A 120 -6.15 -0.42 -7.92
CA VAL A 120 -6.50 0.96 -7.58
C VAL A 120 -5.77 1.95 -8.47
N SER A 121 -4.47 1.73 -8.68
CA SER A 121 -3.62 2.61 -9.49
C SER A 121 -2.57 1.84 -10.27
N ASN A 122 -2.25 2.33 -11.46
CA ASN A 122 -1.17 1.87 -12.31
C ASN A 122 -0.33 3.07 -12.75
N PHE A 123 0.92 3.13 -12.31
CA PHE A 123 1.87 4.19 -12.66
C PHE A 123 2.93 3.61 -13.59
N VAL A 124 2.96 4.13 -14.82
CA VAL A 124 3.90 3.81 -15.89
C VAL A 124 4.82 5.00 -16.11
#